data_AF-A0ABD5DW16-F1
#
_entry.id   AF-A0ABD5DW16-F1
#
_cell.length_a   1.000
_cell.length_b   1.000
_cell.length_c   1.000
_cell.angle_alpha   90.00
_cell.angle_beta   90.00
_cell.angle_gamma   90.00
#
_symmetry.space_group_name_H-M   'P 1'
#
loop_
_entity.id
_entity.type
_entity.pdbx_description
1 polymer ?
#
loop_
_entity_poly.entity_id
_entity_poly.type
_entity_poly.pdbx_seq_one_letter_code
_entity_poly.pdbx_strand_id
1 'polypeptide(L)'
;VVEMGGLSILLATLAMVWNIIYNAAFDRLWPVSRFPRQLKVRALHALGFETGFVIIGVTMVAIVLGVSLLQAFMLEIGFMLFFLP
;
A
#
# COMPACT_ATOMS: atom_id res chain seq x y z
N VAL A 1 -23.01 2.07 -10.47
CA VAL A 1 -21.82 2.01 -11.36
C VAL A 1 -20.82 3.11 -11.04
N VAL A 2 -21.26 4.37 -10.87
CA VAL A 2 -20.37 5.51 -10.55
C VAL A 2 -19.70 5.39 -9.16
N GLU A 3 -20.34 4.77 -8.18
CA GLU A 3 -19.79 4.60 -6.81
C GLU A 3 -18.60 3.64 -6.74
N MET A 4 -18.67 2.48 -7.38
CA MET A 4 -17.57 1.50 -7.41
C MET A 4 -16.42 1.97 -8.31
N GLY A 5 -16.72 2.62 -9.44
CA GLY A 5 -15.68 3.17 -10.32
C GLY A 5 -14.90 4.32 -9.69
N GLY A 6 -15.58 5.22 -8.96
CA GLY A 6 -14.95 6.31 -8.24
C GLY A 6 -14.01 5.82 -7.13
N LEU A 7 -14.41 4.78 -6.40
CA LEU A 7 -13.57 4.14 -5.39
C LEU A 7 -12.31 3.50 -5.98
N SER A 8 -12.43 2.79 -7.10
CA SER A 8 -11.27 2.21 -7.78
C SER A 8 -10.29 3.28 -8.26
N ILE A 9 -10.78 4.40 -8.79
CA ILE A 9 -9.93 5.53 -9.20
C ILE A 9 -9.22 6.14 -7.99
N LEU A 10 -9.94 6.33 -6.87
CA LEU A 10 -9.38 6.88 -5.63
C LEU A 10 -8.30 5.96 -5.05
N LEU A 11 -8.55 4.65 -4.96
CA LEU A 11 -7.59 3.66 -4.48
C LEU A 11 -6.36 3.56 -5.39
N ALA A 12 -6.55 3.55 -6.72
CA ALA A 12 -5.44 3.56 -7.67
C ALA A 12 -4.59 4.84 -7.54
N THR A 13 -5.22 5.99 -7.35
CA THR A 13 -4.53 7.28 -7.15
C THR A 13 -3.75 7.27 -5.84
N LEU A 14 -4.36 6.80 -4.75
CA LEU A 14 -3.69 6.64 -3.45
C LEU A 14 -2.48 5.71 -3.57
N ALA A 15 -2.60 4.59 -4.28
CA ALA A 15 -1.50 3.67 -4.52
C ALA A 15 -0.34 4.32 -5.28
N MET A 16 -0.62 5.08 -6.34
CA MET A 16 0.40 5.82 -7.08
C MET A 16 1.11 6.86 -6.20
N VAL A 17 0.35 7.65 -5.43
CA VAL A 17 0.91 8.66 -4.53
C VAL A 17 1.78 8.01 -3.46
N TRP A 18 1.30 6.92 -2.84
CA TRP A 18 2.07 6.18 -1.84
C TRP A 18 3.36 5.62 -2.42
N ASN A 19 3.33 5.07 -3.63
CA ASN A 19 4.52 4.59 -4.33
C ASN A 19 5.58 5.68 -4.52
N ILE A 20 5.16 6.90 -4.89
CA ILE A 20 6.09 8.03 -5.03
C ILE A 20 6.68 8.43 -3.66
N ILE A 21 5.83 8.60 -2.65
CA ILE A 21 6.26 9.03 -1.30
C ILE A 21 7.23 8.01 -0.70
N TYR A 22 6.89 6.73 -0.75
CA TYR A 22 7.69 5.67 -0.16
C TYR A 22 9.06 5.53 -0.86
N ASN A 23 9.08 5.52 -2.20
CA ASN A 23 10.32 5.44 -2.95
C ASN A 23 11.21 6.67 -2.68
N ALA A 24 10.64 7.88 -2.63
CA ALA A 24 11.39 9.09 -2.33
C ALA A 24 11.96 9.10 -0.89
N ALA A 25 11.18 8.65 0.09
CA ALA A 25 11.62 8.51 1.47
C ALA A 25 12.75 7.47 1.58
N PHE A 26 12.61 6.33 0.90
CA PHE A 26 13.60 5.27 0.92
C PHE A 26 14.91 5.69 0.24
N ASP A 27 14.85 6.38 -0.90
CA ASP A 27 16.05 6.89 -1.57
C ASP A 27 16.79 7.94 -0.72
N ARG A 28 16.07 8.70 0.11
CA ARG A 28 16.68 9.64 1.07
C ARG A 28 17.35 8.93 2.24
N LEU A 29 16.78 7.82 2.72
CA LEU A 29 17.35 7.00 3.81
C LEU A 29 18.51 6.12 3.33
N TRP A 30 18.42 5.61 2.10
CA TRP A 30 19.39 4.69 1.48
C TRP A 30 19.89 5.23 0.13
N PRO A 31 20.68 6.32 0.12
CA PRO A 31 21.24 6.86 -1.11
C PRO A 31 22.15 5.83 -1.78
N VAL A 32 21.84 5.53 -3.05
CA VAL A 32 22.52 4.50 -3.88
C VAL A 32 24.02 4.72 -3.98
N SER A 33 24.48 5.96 -3.77
CA SER A 33 25.89 6.35 -3.83
C SER A 33 26.75 5.83 -2.69
N ARG A 34 26.17 5.38 -1.56
CA ARG A 34 26.96 4.97 -0.37
C ARG A 34 26.85 3.49 0.04
N PHE A 35 25.81 2.78 -0.38
CA PHE A 35 25.60 1.39 0.04
C PHE A 35 25.15 0.52 -1.12
N PRO A 36 25.83 -0.61 -1.40
CA PRO A 36 25.29 -1.60 -2.35
C PRO A 36 23.94 -2.09 -1.81
N ARG A 37 22.90 -2.06 -2.66
CA ARG A 37 21.55 -2.55 -2.32
C ARG A 37 21.58 -4.08 -2.15
N GLN A 38 22.02 -4.54 -0.97
CA GLN A 38 22.06 -5.96 -0.61
C GLN A 38 20.65 -6.54 -0.59
N LEU A 39 20.53 -7.86 -0.77
CA LEU A 39 19.24 -8.57 -0.77
C LEU A 39 18.40 -8.25 0.49
N LYS A 40 19.05 -8.06 1.65
CA LYS A 40 18.42 -7.64 2.91
C LYS A 40 17.73 -6.28 2.83
N VAL A 41 18.36 -5.30 2.16
CA VAL A 41 17.81 -3.95 1.98
C VAL A 41 16.59 -3.99 1.07
N ARG A 42 16.61 -4.84 0.03
CA ARG A 42 15.46 -5.06 -0.86
C ARG A 42 14.29 -5.74 -0.14
N ALA A 43 14.57 -6.75 0.69
CA ALA A 43 13.55 -7.42 1.48
C ALA A 43 12.89 -6.46 2.48
N LEU A 44 13.69 -5.65 3.19
CA LEU A 44 13.19 -4.62 4.10
C LEU A 44 12.34 -3.57 3.37
N HIS A 45 12.79 -3.13 2.20
CA HIS A 45 12.05 -2.19 1.35
C HIS A 45 10.69 -2.74 0.95
N ALA A 46 10.64 -3.99 0.45
CA ALA A 46 9.41 -4.63 0.03
C ALA A 46 8.44 -4.84 1.21
N LEU A 47 8.93 -5.33 2.34
CA LEU A 47 8.13 -5.51 3.56
C LEU A 47 7.56 -4.19 4.07
N GLY A 48 8.38 -3.12 4.11
CA GLY A 48 7.93 -1.81 4.56
C GLY A 48 6.93 -1.17 3.60
N PHE A 49 7.11 -1.37 2.28
CA PHE A 49 6.19 -0.88 1.27
C PHE A 49 4.83 -1.54 1.43
N GLU A 50 4.82 -2.87 1.45
CA GLU A 50 3.61 -3.68 1.55
C GLU A 50 2.86 -3.38 2.85
N THR A 51 3.58 -3.37 3.98
CA THR A 51 2.97 -3.10 5.30
C THR A 51 2.38 -1.69 5.36
N GLY A 52 3.12 -0.68 4.86
CA GLY A 52 2.62 0.69 4.84
C GLY A 52 1.43 0.87 3.89
N PHE A 53 1.46 0.19 2.75
CA PHE A 53 0.36 0.20 1.79
C PHE A 53 -0.90 -0.43 2.36
N VAL A 54 -0.80 -1.60 2.99
CA VAL A 54 -1.91 -2.26 3.69
C VAL A 54 -2.50 -1.36 4.79
N ILE A 55 -1.66 -0.71 5.61
CA ILE A 55 -2.16 0.20 6.66
C ILE A 55 -3.00 1.33 6.05
N ILE A 56 -2.54 1.94 4.96
CA ILE A 56 -3.25 3.03 4.27
C ILE A 56 -4.52 2.51 3.61
N GLY A 57 -4.44 1.39 2.91
CA GLY A 57 -5.57 0.74 2.24
C GLY A 57 -6.69 0.39 3.23
N VAL A 58 -6.35 -0.33 4.30
CA VAL A 58 -7.27 -0.71 5.38
C VAL A 58 -7.89 0.52 6.06
N THR A 59 -7.07 1.52 6.41
CA THR A 59 -7.59 2.74 7.04
C THR A 59 -8.55 3.47 6.10
N MET A 60 -8.24 3.51 4.81
CA MET A 60 -9.09 4.18 3.85
C MET A 60 -10.42 3.45 3.63
N VAL A 61 -10.37 2.13 3.49
CA VAL A 61 -11.56 1.27 3.39
C VAL A 61 -12.43 1.41 4.65
N ALA A 62 -11.82 1.43 5.83
CA ALA A 62 -12.55 1.60 7.10
C ALA A 62 -13.28 2.95 7.16
N ILE A 63 -12.62 4.05 6.75
CA ILE A 63 -13.21 5.38 6.73
C ILE A 63 -14.34 5.47 5.69
N VAL A 64 -14.11 4.96 4.48
CA VAL A 64 -15.08 5.03 3.38
C VAL A 64 -16.33 4.21 3.68
N LEU A 65 -16.17 2.98 4.18
CA LEU A 65 -17.27 2.06 4.42
C LEU A 65 -17.87 2.18 5.82
N GLY A 66 -17.27 3.00 6.71
CA GLY A 66 -17.71 3.15 8.10
C GLY A 66 -17.60 1.86 8.92
N VAL A 67 -16.68 0.96 8.54
CA VAL A 67 -16.47 -0.33 9.22
C VAL A 67 -15.28 -0.28 10.18
N SER A 68 -15.21 -1.23 11.10
CA SER A 68 -14.05 -1.34 12.00
C SER A 68 -12.76 -1.65 11.21
N LEU A 69 -11.60 -1.24 11.73
CA LEU A 69 -10.29 -1.54 11.12
C LEU A 69 -10.09 -3.05 10.89
N LEU A 70 -10.57 -3.90 11.81
CA LEU A 70 -10.47 -5.35 11.67
C LEU A 70 -11.33 -5.87 10.52
N GLN A 71 -12.54 -5.34 10.33
CA GLN A 71 -13.40 -5.69 9.20
C GLN A 71 -12.80 -5.21 7.87
N ALA A 72 -12.27 -3.99 7.82
CA ALA A 72 -11.59 -3.48 6.64
C ALA A 72 -10.36 -4.32 6.27
N PHE A 73 -9.60 -4.77 7.28
CA PHE A 73 -8.46 -5.67 7.07
C PHE A 73 -8.88 -7.04 6.52
N MET A 74 -9.94 -7.63 7.05
CA MET A 74 -10.49 -8.88 6.51
C MET A 74 -11.00 -8.70 5.07
N LEU A 75 -11.57 -7.53 4.75
CA LEU A 75 -12.02 -7.19 3.41
C LEU A 75 -10.85 -7.11 2.42
N GLU A 76 -9.74 -6.46 2.82
CA GLU A 76 -8.52 -6.40 2.01
C GLU A 76 -7.93 -7.78 1.75
N ILE A 77 -7.84 -8.65 2.77
CA ILE A 77 -7.38 -10.03 2.59
C ILE A 77 -8.30 -10.78 1.62
N GLY A 78 -9.62 -10.62 1.77
CA GLY A 78 -10.60 -11.22 0.86
C GLY A 78 -10.41 -10.74 -0.58
N PHE A 79 -10.15 -9.44 -0.78
CA PHE A 79 -9.85 -8.89 -2.09
C PHE A 79 -8.53 -9.41 -2.66
N MET A 80 -7.45 -9.44 -1.89
CA MET A 80 -6.18 -10.02 -2.33
C MET A 80 -6.38 -11.47 -2.76
N LEU A 81 -7.03 -12.31 -1.96
CA LEU A 81 -7.27 -13.71 -2.31
C LEU A 81 -8.19 -13.89 -3.51
N PHE A 82 -9.14 -12.97 -3.74
CA PHE A 82 -10.03 -13.02 -4.90
C PHE A 82 -9.34 -12.54 -6.20
N PHE A 83 -8.50 -11.52 -6.12
CA PHE A 83 -7.79 -10.94 -7.27
C PHE A 83 -6.44 -11.61 -7.59
N LEU A 84 -5.96 -12.50 -6.72
CA LEU A 84 -4.75 -13.30 -6.90
C LEU A 84 -5.12 -14.75 -7.31
N PRO A 85 -5.43 -15.03 -8.59
CA PRO A 85 -5.49 -16.41 -9.07
C PRO A 85 -4.11 -17.07 -9.09
#